data_AF-A0A1I5Y3E8-F1
#
_entry.id   AF-A0A1I5Y3E8-F1
#
_cell.length_a   1.000
_cell.length_b   1.000
_cell.length_c   1.000
_cell.angle_alpha   90.00
_cell.angle_beta   90.00
_cell.angle_gamma   90.00
#
_symmetry.space_group_name_H-M   'P 1'
#
loop_
_entity.id
_entity.type
_entity.pdbx_description
1 polymer ?
#
loop_
_entity_poly.entity_id
_entity_poly.type
_entity_poly.pdbx_seq_one_letter_code
_entity_poly.pdbx_strand_id
1 'polypeptide(L)'
;MSKMDAYSFIKQYSRFYLDSPQDPISDEDFNNAGIPKTLNRTNPGVEEYITEKIKKGIFDAQSFAWKAGKAAWKDGHFDYVKPLPDIWNNGNGSPIKLTKDSEAFTGEEFDKYVSGNPIDVKGYNFALEDDRRKLFLKIKDTYSLFNYGTVYIINQMFFLSKGAIPIYDRFAHVAVKALRMGKSPLEVFVPDAPLKNDHPKGKDRVNKEYFLAVNNLEEYMWLLNEVFPDEIHKNGDIMFISRELDQALWVYGHAIRKWPFEESK
;
A
#
# COMPACT_ATOMS: atom_id res chain seq x y z
N MET A 1 0.37 25.66 10.03
CA MET A 1 0.30 24.37 10.75
C MET A 1 1.73 24.01 11.12
N SER A 2 1.99 23.69 12.38
CA SER A 2 3.32 23.20 12.79
C SER A 2 3.62 21.90 12.05
N LYS A 3 4.86 21.73 11.59
CA LYS A 3 5.33 20.46 11.02
C LYS A 3 5.17 19.36 12.07
N MET A 4 4.80 18.15 11.65
CA MET A 4 4.80 17.00 12.56
C MET A 4 6.22 16.47 12.74
N ASP A 5 6.58 16.11 13.96
CA ASP A 5 7.84 15.41 14.22
C ASP A 5 7.73 13.94 13.78
N ALA A 6 8.27 13.64 12.59
CA ALA A 6 8.28 12.30 12.03
C ALA A 6 8.98 11.30 12.97
N TYR A 7 10.04 11.70 13.67
CA TYR A 7 10.78 10.79 14.55
C TYR A 7 9.92 10.32 15.72
N SER A 8 9.28 11.25 16.44
CA SER A 8 8.36 10.89 17.53
C SER A 8 7.15 10.11 17.04
N PHE A 9 6.62 10.45 15.87
CA PHE A 9 5.52 9.70 15.24
C PHE A 9 5.90 8.24 14.96
N ILE A 10 7.03 8.03 14.28
CA ILE A 10 7.55 6.71 13.94
C ILE A 10 7.79 5.91 15.22
N LYS A 11 8.51 6.48 16.18
CA LYS A 11 8.82 5.83 17.46
C LYS A 11 7.56 5.37 18.20
N GLN A 12 6.48 6.16 18.12
CA GLN A 12 5.22 5.83 18.75
C GLN A 12 4.48 4.70 18.03
N TYR A 13 4.38 4.74 16.69
CA TYR A 13 3.45 3.89 15.96
C TYR A 13 4.09 2.72 15.19
N SER A 14 5.31 2.83 14.67
CA SER A 14 5.90 1.78 13.81
C SER A 14 6.08 0.45 14.55
N ARG A 15 6.34 0.49 15.87
CA ARG A 15 6.48 -0.74 16.68
C ARG A 15 5.27 -1.65 16.63
N PHE A 16 4.06 -1.11 16.47
CA PHE A 16 2.83 -1.89 16.40
C PHE A 16 2.62 -2.57 15.04
N TYR A 17 3.42 -2.26 14.03
CA TYR A 17 3.30 -2.85 12.69
C TYR A 17 3.79 -4.30 12.65
N LEU A 18 4.99 -4.54 13.20
CA LEU A 18 5.61 -5.86 13.18
C LEU A 18 5.07 -6.74 14.30
N ASP A 19 4.84 -8.01 14.02
CA ASP A 19 4.58 -9.04 15.02
C ASP A 19 5.90 -9.68 15.47
N SER A 20 6.45 -9.21 16.58
CA SER A 20 7.69 -9.72 17.16
C SER A 20 7.37 -10.59 18.38
N PRO A 21 7.33 -11.93 18.26
CA PRO A 21 7.06 -12.81 19.41
C PRO A 21 8.10 -12.67 20.53
N GLN A 22 9.32 -12.23 20.18
CA GLN A 22 10.43 -12.04 21.12
C GLN A 22 10.32 -10.72 21.90
N ASP A 23 9.53 -9.76 21.41
CA ASP A 23 9.27 -8.47 22.05
C ASP A 23 7.77 -8.13 21.96
N PRO A 24 6.92 -8.84 22.74
CA PRO A 24 5.48 -8.66 22.69
C PRO A 24 5.09 -7.30 23.26
N ILE A 25 4.18 -6.60 22.56
CA ILE A 25 3.66 -5.31 22.99
C ILE A 25 2.56 -5.54 24.03
N SER A 26 2.62 -4.80 25.14
CA SER A 26 1.66 -4.94 26.22
C SER A 26 0.27 -4.41 25.83
N ASP A 27 -0.77 -4.95 26.46
CA ASP A 27 -2.14 -4.44 26.31
C ASP A 27 -2.27 -2.96 26.70
N GLU A 28 -1.51 -2.53 27.70
CA GLU A 28 -1.44 -1.15 28.16
C GLU A 28 -0.87 -0.24 27.06
N ASP A 29 0.18 -0.68 26.37
CA ASP A 29 0.77 0.04 25.25
C ASP A 29 -0.22 0.24 24.09
N PHE A 30 -0.97 -0.81 23.72
CA PHE A 30 -2.04 -0.71 22.71
C PHE A 30 -3.10 0.31 23.12
N ASN A 31 -3.57 0.22 24.37
CA ASN A 31 -4.59 1.12 24.91
C ASN A 31 -4.11 2.58 24.96
N ASN A 32 -2.86 2.81 25.38
CA ASN A 32 -2.26 4.13 25.47
C ASN A 32 -2.09 4.77 24.08
N ALA A 33 -1.65 4.00 23.09
CA ALA A 33 -1.53 4.46 21.71
C ALA A 33 -2.88 4.55 20.97
N GLY A 34 -3.96 3.99 21.54
CA GLY A 34 -5.27 3.94 20.92
C GLY A 34 -5.33 2.99 19.72
N ILE A 35 -4.49 1.95 19.70
CA ILE A 35 -4.40 0.97 18.61
C ILE A 35 -5.26 -0.26 18.92
N PRO A 36 -6.09 -0.75 17.99
CA PRO A 36 -6.84 -1.98 18.19
C PRO A 36 -5.92 -3.18 18.38
N LYS A 37 -6.17 -4.00 19.40
CA LYS A 37 -5.42 -5.24 19.67
C LYS A 37 -5.59 -6.30 18.57
N THR A 38 -6.66 -6.20 17.78
CA THR A 38 -6.95 -7.05 16.63
C THR A 38 -6.28 -6.59 15.34
N LEU A 39 -5.39 -5.59 15.41
CA LEU A 39 -4.64 -5.13 14.25
C LEU A 39 -3.87 -6.31 13.63
N ASN A 40 -4.00 -6.51 12.32
CA ASN A 40 -3.31 -7.57 11.61
C ASN A 40 -1.85 -7.17 11.39
N ARG A 41 -0.97 -7.59 12.31
CA ARG A 41 0.45 -7.26 12.31
C ARG A 41 1.23 -8.11 11.30
N THR A 42 2.36 -7.61 10.83
CA THR A 42 3.18 -8.25 9.79
C THR A 42 4.35 -9.02 10.40
N ASN A 43 4.62 -10.23 9.93
CA ASN A 43 5.79 -10.97 10.35
C ASN A 43 7.09 -10.27 9.88
N PRO A 44 8.12 -10.10 10.74
CA PRO A 44 9.38 -9.44 10.37
C PRO A 44 10.08 -10.06 9.15
N GLY A 45 10.07 -11.39 9.02
CA GLY A 45 10.68 -12.07 7.87
C GLY A 45 9.96 -11.78 6.56
N VAL A 46 8.62 -11.63 6.59
CA VAL A 46 7.84 -11.18 5.43
C VAL A 46 8.24 -9.76 5.04
N GLU A 47 8.33 -8.84 6.01
CA GLU A 47 8.66 -7.44 5.73
C GLU A 47 10.09 -7.29 5.19
N GLU A 48 11.05 -8.01 5.76
CA GLU A 48 12.44 -8.03 5.25
C GLU A 48 12.49 -8.57 3.82
N TYR A 49 11.81 -9.69 3.56
CA TYR A 49 11.76 -10.32 2.25
C TYR A 49 11.17 -9.39 1.17
N ILE A 50 10.07 -8.70 1.49
CA ILE A 50 9.44 -7.75 0.57
C ILE A 50 10.29 -6.49 0.40
N THR A 51 10.96 -6.01 1.45
CA THR A 51 11.88 -4.87 1.37
C THR A 51 12.99 -5.13 0.34
N GLU A 52 13.54 -6.34 0.30
CA GLU A 52 14.53 -6.72 -0.72
C GLU A 52 13.97 -6.76 -2.15
N LYS A 53 12.70 -7.11 -2.32
CA LYS A 53 12.02 -7.04 -3.64
C LYS A 53 11.79 -5.61 -4.09
N ILE A 54 11.39 -4.72 -3.19
CA ILE A 54 11.19 -3.30 -3.48
C ILE A 54 12.49 -2.69 -3.99
N LYS A 55 13.63 -2.92 -3.32
CA LYS A 55 14.96 -2.43 -3.74
C LYS A 55 15.33 -2.87 -5.17
N LYS A 56 14.89 -4.07 -5.57
CA LYS A 56 15.15 -4.66 -6.90
C LYS A 56 14.12 -4.27 -7.95
N GLY A 57 13.01 -3.64 -7.54
CA GLY A 57 11.88 -3.31 -8.40
C GLY A 57 11.08 -4.52 -8.89
N ILE A 58 11.06 -5.60 -8.10
CA ILE A 58 10.41 -6.86 -8.46
C ILE A 58 8.96 -6.83 -8.00
N PHE A 59 8.01 -6.96 -8.93
CA PHE A 59 6.61 -7.22 -8.65
C PHE A 59 6.23 -8.59 -9.18
N ASP A 60 5.69 -9.46 -8.33
CA ASP A 60 5.34 -10.85 -8.61
C ASP A 60 4.26 -11.35 -7.64
N ALA A 61 3.95 -12.64 -7.63
CA ALA A 61 2.98 -13.26 -6.75
C ALA A 61 3.26 -12.96 -5.27
N GLN A 62 4.50 -13.08 -4.81
CA GLN A 62 4.82 -12.79 -3.39
C GLN A 62 4.57 -11.31 -3.04
N SER A 63 4.95 -10.42 -3.94
CA SER A 63 4.72 -8.97 -3.80
C SER A 63 3.21 -8.63 -3.79
N PHE A 64 2.43 -9.31 -4.63
CA PHE A 64 0.98 -9.19 -4.66
C PHE A 64 0.33 -9.73 -3.37
N ALA A 65 0.74 -10.92 -2.91
CA ALA A 65 0.19 -11.57 -1.73
C ALA A 65 0.41 -10.74 -0.46
N TRP A 66 1.58 -10.13 -0.32
CA TRP A 66 1.86 -9.19 0.77
C TRP A 66 0.84 -8.05 0.79
N LYS A 67 0.64 -7.36 -0.35
CA LYS A 67 -0.35 -6.28 -0.40
C LYS A 67 -1.80 -6.77 -0.25
N ALA A 68 -2.10 -8.00 -0.65
CA ALA A 68 -3.41 -8.60 -0.45
C ALA A 68 -3.68 -9.03 1.01
N GLY A 69 -2.72 -8.88 1.92
CA GLY A 69 -2.83 -9.37 3.30
C GLY A 69 -2.85 -10.89 3.37
N LYS A 70 -2.15 -11.54 2.43
CA LYS A 70 -2.06 -13.00 2.27
C LYS A 70 -0.63 -13.52 2.39
N ALA A 71 0.35 -12.69 2.74
CA ALA A 71 1.69 -13.18 3.03
C ALA A 71 1.73 -13.87 4.39
N ALA A 72 2.54 -14.93 4.49
CA ALA A 72 2.85 -15.64 5.71
C ALA A 72 4.37 -15.90 5.77
N TRP A 73 4.85 -16.19 6.97
CA TRP A 73 6.21 -16.70 7.17
C TRP A 73 6.11 -18.08 7.80
N LYS A 74 6.66 -19.10 7.15
CA LYS A 74 6.68 -20.48 7.67
C LYS A 74 8.04 -21.09 7.46
N ASP A 75 8.56 -21.73 8.51
CA ASP A 75 9.82 -22.47 8.48
C ASP A 75 11.01 -21.68 7.89
N GLY A 76 11.06 -20.36 8.13
CA GLY A 76 12.13 -19.49 7.64
C GLY A 76 11.95 -19.01 6.20
N HIS A 77 10.79 -19.22 5.59
CA HIS A 77 10.52 -18.87 4.21
C HIS A 77 9.20 -18.10 4.04
N PHE A 78 9.14 -17.30 2.97
CA PHE A 78 7.91 -16.64 2.55
C PHE A 78 6.90 -17.68 2.06
N ASP A 79 5.68 -17.63 2.59
CA ASP A 79 4.57 -18.48 2.21
C ASP A 79 3.29 -17.64 2.02
N TYR A 80 2.19 -18.29 1.65
CA TYR A 80 0.89 -17.70 1.43
C TYR A 80 -0.13 -18.18 2.47
N VAL A 81 -0.98 -17.27 2.95
CA VAL A 81 -2.16 -17.58 3.75
C VAL A 81 -3.21 -18.21 2.83
N LYS A 82 -3.25 -19.54 2.80
CA LYS A 82 -4.19 -20.34 2.00
C LYS A 82 -5.58 -20.38 2.66
N PRO A 83 -6.66 -19.88 2.03
CA PRO A 83 -8.01 -20.37 2.34
C PRO A 83 -8.30 -21.69 1.62
N LEU A 84 -7.68 -21.92 0.44
CA LEU A 84 -7.64 -23.16 -0.33
C LEU A 84 -6.29 -23.23 -1.07
N PRO A 85 -5.74 -24.41 -1.39
CA PRO A 85 -4.33 -24.56 -1.74
C PRO A 85 -3.81 -23.77 -2.95
N ASP A 86 -4.65 -23.42 -3.93
CA ASP A 86 -4.15 -23.01 -5.26
C ASP A 86 -4.85 -21.79 -5.89
N ILE A 87 -5.82 -21.16 -5.21
CA ILE A 87 -6.58 -20.03 -5.79
C ILE A 87 -5.93 -18.70 -5.40
N TRP A 88 -5.43 -17.98 -6.39
CA TRP A 88 -4.87 -16.65 -6.23
C TRP A 88 -5.96 -15.60 -6.06
N ASN A 89 -6.11 -15.05 -4.85
CA ASN A 89 -7.20 -14.15 -4.50
C ASN A 89 -6.70 -12.76 -4.14
N ASN A 90 -7.51 -11.75 -4.45
CA ASN A 90 -7.31 -10.41 -3.94
C ASN A 90 -7.63 -10.32 -2.43
N GLY A 91 -7.39 -9.15 -1.82
CA GLY A 91 -7.57 -8.93 -0.38
C GLY A 91 -9.00 -9.10 0.13
N ASN A 92 -10.01 -9.10 -0.74
CA ASN A 92 -11.40 -9.36 -0.39
C ASN A 92 -11.79 -10.84 -0.62
N GLY A 93 -10.83 -11.69 -0.98
CA GLY A 93 -11.07 -13.12 -1.24
C GLY A 93 -11.63 -13.43 -2.63
N SER A 94 -11.66 -12.48 -3.58
CA SER A 94 -12.10 -12.76 -4.95
C SER A 94 -10.93 -13.25 -5.82
N PRO A 95 -11.12 -14.28 -6.66
CA PRO A 95 -10.06 -14.87 -7.46
C PRO A 95 -9.59 -13.95 -8.57
N ILE A 96 -8.28 -13.87 -8.78
CA ILE A 96 -7.66 -13.22 -9.94
C ILE A 96 -7.74 -14.17 -11.12
N LYS A 97 -8.24 -13.66 -12.25
CA LYS A 97 -8.49 -14.45 -13.46
C LYS A 97 -8.07 -13.66 -14.70
N LEU A 98 -7.82 -14.36 -15.80
CA LEU A 98 -7.59 -13.70 -17.09
C LEU A 98 -8.85 -12.97 -17.58
N THR A 99 -10.00 -13.63 -17.51
CA THR A 99 -11.32 -13.05 -17.81
C THR A 99 -12.35 -13.50 -16.76
N LYS A 100 -13.56 -12.94 -16.80
CA LYS A 100 -14.66 -13.33 -15.90
C LYS A 100 -14.94 -14.85 -15.91
N ASP A 101 -14.88 -15.44 -17.10
CA ASP A 101 -15.25 -16.83 -17.36
C ASP A 101 -14.04 -17.78 -17.32
N SER A 102 -12.82 -17.26 -17.13
CA SER A 102 -11.61 -18.06 -16.98
C SER A 102 -11.50 -18.68 -15.59
N GLU A 103 -10.69 -19.74 -15.49
CA GLU A 103 -10.23 -20.28 -14.21
C GLU A 103 -9.40 -19.25 -13.43
N ALA A 104 -9.35 -19.44 -12.12
CA ALA A 104 -8.48 -18.65 -11.25
C ALA A 104 -7.03 -19.00 -11.49
N PHE A 105 -6.16 -17.99 -11.46
CA PHE A 105 -4.74 -18.24 -11.48
C PHE A 105 -4.28 -18.97 -10.22
N THR A 106 -3.27 -19.82 -10.38
CA THR A 106 -2.33 -20.17 -9.31
C THR A 106 -1.27 -19.07 -9.14
N GLY A 107 -0.49 -19.13 -8.07
CA GLY A 107 0.65 -18.21 -7.89
C GLY A 107 1.67 -18.31 -9.03
N GLU A 108 1.98 -19.52 -9.49
CA GLU A 108 2.92 -19.76 -10.61
C GLU A 108 2.39 -19.21 -11.94
N GLU A 109 1.08 -19.37 -12.20
CA GLU A 109 0.45 -18.80 -13.40
C GLU A 109 0.44 -17.27 -13.35
N PHE A 110 0.23 -16.68 -12.18
CA PHE A 110 0.35 -15.24 -12.00
C PHE A 110 1.79 -14.76 -12.26
N ASP A 111 2.81 -15.46 -11.73
CA ASP A 111 4.22 -15.15 -11.99
C ASP A 111 4.58 -15.26 -13.47
N LYS A 112 4.09 -16.30 -14.14
CA LYS A 112 4.25 -16.47 -15.59
C LYS A 112 3.57 -15.35 -16.37
N TYR A 113 2.37 -14.95 -15.95
CA TYR A 113 1.66 -13.82 -16.57
C TYR A 113 2.43 -12.51 -16.39
N VAL A 114 2.92 -12.22 -15.18
CA VAL A 114 3.67 -11.00 -14.88
C VAL A 114 4.99 -10.95 -15.66
N SER A 115 5.76 -12.04 -15.66
CA SER A 115 7.03 -12.13 -16.39
C SER A 115 6.87 -12.09 -17.91
N GLY A 116 5.74 -12.60 -18.44
CA GLY A 116 5.39 -12.51 -19.85
C GLY A 116 4.92 -11.11 -20.31
N ASN A 117 4.63 -10.20 -19.36
CA ASN A 117 4.11 -8.86 -19.64
C ASN A 117 4.93 -7.76 -18.93
N PRO A 118 6.24 -7.65 -19.19
CA PRO A 118 7.10 -6.71 -18.46
C PRO A 118 6.70 -5.25 -18.72
N ILE A 119 6.82 -4.43 -17.68
CA ILE A 119 6.64 -2.97 -17.75
C ILE A 119 8.01 -2.30 -17.67
N ASP A 120 8.45 -1.71 -18.78
CA ASP A 120 9.63 -0.86 -18.77
C ASP A 120 9.28 0.52 -18.19
N VAL A 121 9.97 0.87 -17.11
CA VAL A 121 9.86 2.18 -16.44
C VAL A 121 11.02 3.11 -16.76
N LYS A 122 11.93 2.70 -17.66
CA LYS A 122 13.04 3.56 -18.11
C LYS A 122 12.47 4.82 -18.78
N GLY A 123 12.91 5.98 -18.31
CA GLY A 123 12.51 7.28 -18.85
C GLY A 123 11.28 7.91 -18.21
N TYR A 124 10.62 7.24 -17.26
CA TYR A 124 9.62 7.89 -16.42
C TYR A 124 10.29 8.73 -15.33
N ASN A 125 9.80 9.96 -15.13
CA ASN A 125 10.15 10.78 -13.99
C ASN A 125 9.05 10.67 -12.92
N PHE A 126 9.27 9.87 -11.89
CA PHE A 126 8.28 9.62 -10.84
C PHE A 126 7.93 10.85 -9.99
N ALA A 127 8.71 11.94 -10.06
CA ALA A 127 8.37 13.21 -9.43
C ALA A 127 7.23 13.93 -10.15
N LEU A 128 7.02 13.66 -11.45
CA LEU A 128 6.01 14.32 -12.28
C LEU A 128 4.69 13.53 -12.27
N GLU A 129 3.59 14.23 -11.98
CA GLU A 129 2.25 13.68 -11.99
C GLU A 129 1.87 13.05 -13.33
N ASP A 130 2.19 13.73 -14.43
CA ASP A 130 1.89 13.24 -15.78
C ASP A 130 2.56 11.89 -16.07
N ASP A 131 3.78 11.67 -15.59
CA ASP A 131 4.49 10.41 -15.79
C ASP A 131 3.94 9.30 -14.88
N ARG A 132 3.53 9.62 -13.65
CA ARG A 132 2.78 8.68 -12.79
C ARG A 132 1.45 8.28 -13.43
N ARG A 133 0.71 9.23 -14.01
CA ARG A 133 -0.54 8.98 -14.75
C ARG A 133 -0.31 8.09 -15.98
N LYS A 134 0.74 8.37 -16.78
CA LYS A 134 1.11 7.53 -17.93
C LYS A 134 1.48 6.11 -17.50
N LEU A 135 2.27 5.96 -16.42
CA LEU A 135 2.67 4.65 -15.92
C LEU A 135 1.46 3.85 -15.44
N PHE A 136 0.55 4.49 -14.69
CA PHE A 136 -0.69 3.87 -14.25
C PHE A 136 -1.50 3.32 -15.43
N LEU A 137 -1.69 4.11 -16.49
CA LEU A 137 -2.40 3.70 -17.70
C LEU A 137 -1.66 2.57 -18.43
N LYS A 138 -0.33 2.65 -18.53
CA LYS A 138 0.49 1.59 -19.15
C LYS A 138 0.33 0.25 -18.45
N ILE A 139 0.38 0.25 -17.12
CA ILE A 139 0.17 -0.97 -16.31
C ILE A 139 -1.27 -1.46 -16.50
N LYS A 140 -2.26 -0.58 -16.38
CA LYS A 140 -3.68 -0.93 -16.58
C LYS A 140 -3.92 -1.62 -17.92
N ASP A 141 -3.41 -1.06 -19.02
CA ASP A 141 -3.62 -1.57 -20.36
C ASP A 141 -2.93 -2.92 -20.57
N THR A 142 -1.82 -3.15 -19.85
CA THR A 142 -1.04 -4.38 -19.91
C THR A 142 -1.64 -5.49 -19.03
N TYR A 143 -2.10 -5.14 -17.82
CA TYR A 143 -2.66 -6.06 -16.82
C TYR A 143 -4.19 -5.97 -16.80
N SER A 144 -4.83 -6.42 -17.88
CA SER A 144 -6.29 -6.48 -18.01
C SER A 144 -6.91 -7.71 -17.33
N LEU A 145 -6.53 -7.96 -16.08
CA LEU A 145 -6.98 -9.13 -15.30
C LEU A 145 -8.30 -8.86 -14.57
N PHE A 146 -9.18 -9.84 -14.56
CA PHE A 146 -10.41 -9.79 -13.78
C PHE A 146 -10.12 -9.84 -12.28
N ASN A 147 -10.85 -9.03 -11.49
CA ASN A 147 -10.62 -8.80 -10.05
C ASN A 147 -9.26 -8.17 -9.67
N TYR A 148 -8.50 -7.66 -10.64
CA TYR A 148 -7.26 -6.90 -10.44
C TYR A 148 -7.55 -5.38 -10.43
N GLY A 149 -7.83 -4.87 -9.24
CA GLY A 149 -8.22 -3.47 -9.03
C GLY A 149 -7.08 -2.45 -9.06
N THR A 150 -7.45 -1.17 -9.05
CA THR A 150 -6.56 0.00 -9.14
C THR A 150 -5.50 0.07 -8.03
N VAL A 151 -5.82 -0.39 -6.82
CA VAL A 151 -4.86 -0.46 -5.71
C VAL A 151 -3.69 -1.40 -6.03
N TYR A 152 -3.92 -2.48 -6.78
CA TYR A 152 -2.83 -3.38 -7.20
C TYR A 152 -1.98 -2.76 -8.30
N ILE A 153 -2.57 -1.97 -9.19
CA ILE A 153 -1.83 -1.17 -10.18
C ILE A 153 -0.92 -0.17 -9.46
N ILE A 154 -1.42 0.57 -8.47
CA ILE A 154 -0.61 1.51 -7.68
C ILE A 154 0.48 0.76 -6.89
N ASN A 155 0.17 -0.42 -6.33
CA ASN A 155 1.19 -1.24 -5.68
C ASN A 155 2.28 -1.68 -6.67
N GLN A 156 1.91 -2.06 -7.89
CA GLN A 156 2.88 -2.39 -8.93
C GLN A 156 3.73 -1.16 -9.30
N MET A 157 3.16 0.04 -9.34
CA MET A 157 3.93 1.29 -9.52
C MET A 157 4.94 1.51 -8.38
N PHE A 158 4.56 1.25 -7.12
CA PHE A 158 5.46 1.32 -5.97
C PHE A 158 6.67 0.40 -6.12
N PHE A 159 6.45 -0.88 -6.47
CA PHE A 159 7.56 -1.81 -6.70
C PHE A 159 8.41 -1.39 -7.90
N LEU A 160 7.83 -1.16 -9.07
CA LEU A 160 8.58 -0.81 -10.28
C LEU A 160 9.38 0.49 -10.14
N SER A 161 8.89 1.44 -9.34
CA SER A 161 9.58 2.70 -9.02
C SER A 161 10.57 2.58 -7.86
N LYS A 162 10.76 1.38 -7.29
CA LYS A 162 11.60 1.12 -6.11
C LYS A 162 11.23 1.99 -4.90
N GLY A 163 9.94 2.31 -4.78
CA GLY A 163 9.37 3.14 -3.73
C GLY A 163 9.40 4.64 -4.01
N ALA A 164 9.87 5.12 -5.16
CA ALA A 164 9.84 6.54 -5.52
C ALA A 164 8.39 7.08 -5.68
N ILE A 165 7.44 6.19 -5.96
CA ILE A 165 6.00 6.42 -5.80
C ILE A 165 5.61 5.69 -4.51
N PRO A 166 4.98 6.32 -3.50
CA PRO A 166 4.69 5.65 -2.25
C PRO A 166 3.64 4.55 -2.42
N ILE A 167 3.66 3.58 -1.52
CA ILE A 167 2.61 2.57 -1.43
C ILE A 167 1.31 3.25 -1.01
N TYR A 168 0.25 3.07 -1.81
CA TYR A 168 -1.07 3.57 -1.44
C TYR A 168 -1.78 2.53 -0.57
N ASP A 169 -2.16 2.96 0.63
CA ASP A 169 -3.10 2.27 1.49
C ASP A 169 -4.13 3.26 2.01
N ARG A 170 -5.40 2.82 2.09
CA ARG A 170 -6.48 3.69 2.56
C ARG A 170 -6.23 4.13 4.00
N PHE A 171 -5.71 3.27 4.86
CA PHE A 171 -5.47 3.62 6.27
C PHE A 171 -4.30 4.60 6.41
N ALA A 172 -3.24 4.46 5.63
CA ALA A 172 -2.17 5.45 5.59
C ALA A 172 -2.66 6.81 5.06
N HIS A 173 -3.57 6.82 4.08
CA HIS A 173 -4.22 8.05 3.60
C HIS A 173 -5.12 8.68 4.69
N VAL A 174 -5.93 7.87 5.38
CA VAL A 174 -6.74 8.33 6.53
C VAL A 174 -5.85 8.95 7.60
N ALA A 175 -4.72 8.30 7.92
CA ALA A 175 -3.76 8.78 8.91
C ALA A 175 -3.25 10.18 8.57
N VAL A 176 -2.65 10.36 7.39
CA VAL A 176 -2.06 11.67 7.03
C VAL A 176 -3.13 12.76 6.90
N LYS A 177 -4.35 12.41 6.46
CA LYS A 177 -5.48 13.34 6.43
C LYS A 177 -5.95 13.74 7.83
N ALA A 178 -6.01 12.79 8.77
CA ALA A 178 -6.32 13.05 10.18
C ALA A 178 -5.28 13.95 10.84
N LEU A 179 -3.99 13.69 10.60
CA LEU A 179 -2.89 14.53 11.05
C LEU A 179 -3.03 15.96 10.51
N ARG A 180 -3.26 16.10 9.19
CA ARG A 180 -3.44 17.39 8.52
C ARG A 180 -4.65 18.18 9.01
N MET A 181 -5.69 17.50 9.51
CA MET A 181 -6.91 18.12 10.03
C MET A 181 -6.87 18.30 11.56
N GLY A 182 -5.85 17.80 12.25
CA GLY A 182 -5.80 17.79 13.70
C GLY A 182 -6.92 16.96 14.34
N LYS A 183 -7.33 15.87 13.68
CA LYS A 183 -8.42 14.96 14.09
C LYS A 183 -7.91 13.56 14.40
N SER A 184 -8.75 12.72 15.00
CA SER A 184 -8.50 11.29 15.04
C SER A 184 -8.81 10.62 13.68
N PRO A 185 -8.22 9.45 13.39
CA PRO A 185 -8.53 8.68 12.18
C PRO A 185 -10.02 8.33 12.03
N LEU A 186 -10.73 8.12 13.15
CA LEU A 186 -12.18 7.81 13.14
C LEU A 186 -13.05 8.97 12.65
N GLU A 187 -12.55 10.20 12.73
CA GLU A 187 -13.29 11.41 12.37
C GLU A 187 -13.03 11.85 10.92
N VAL A 188 -12.27 11.07 10.15
CA VAL A 188 -11.86 11.39 8.79
C VAL A 188 -12.40 10.37 7.81
N PHE A 189 -12.97 10.87 6.72
CA PHE A 189 -13.43 10.07 5.61
C PHE A 189 -12.43 10.14 4.45
N VAL A 190 -11.95 8.97 4.03
CA VAL A 190 -11.34 8.74 2.72
C VAL A 190 -12.23 7.74 2.00
N PRO A 191 -12.73 8.06 0.79
CA PRO A 191 -13.58 7.15 0.04
C PRO A 191 -12.82 5.86 -0.28
N ASP A 192 -13.56 4.78 -0.47
CA ASP A 192 -12.97 3.56 -1.00
C ASP A 192 -12.35 3.84 -2.37
N ALA A 193 -11.25 3.14 -2.67
CA ALA A 193 -10.72 3.13 -4.02
C ALA A 193 -11.84 2.64 -4.97
N PRO A 194 -11.98 3.22 -6.16
CA PRO A 194 -13.05 2.86 -7.09
C PRO A 194 -13.12 1.34 -7.32
N LEU A 195 -14.35 0.82 -7.37
CA LEU A 195 -14.65 -0.60 -7.23
C LEU A 195 -14.01 -1.49 -8.31
N LYS A 196 -13.81 -2.76 -7.91
CA LYS A 196 -13.10 -3.82 -8.64
C LYS A 196 -13.76 -4.30 -9.93
N ASN A 197 -14.99 -3.88 -10.23
CA ASN A 197 -15.79 -4.39 -11.36
C ASN A 197 -16.66 -3.29 -11.96
N ASP A 198 -16.09 -2.50 -12.86
CA ASP A 198 -16.79 -2.06 -14.05
C ASP A 198 -15.82 -2.23 -15.23
N HIS A 199 -15.68 -3.48 -15.67
CA HIS A 199 -15.45 -3.78 -17.09
C HIS A 199 -16.81 -3.98 -17.78
N PRO A 200 -17.67 -2.95 -17.99
CA PRO A 200 -18.61 -3.01 -19.09
C PRO A 200 -17.81 -2.69 -20.36
N LYS A 201 -18.12 -3.42 -21.42
CA LYS A 201 -17.77 -2.99 -22.78
C LYS A 201 -18.37 -1.59 -23.00
N GLY A 202 -17.61 -0.53 -22.76
CA GLY A 202 -18.08 0.85 -22.87
C GLY A 202 -16.99 1.87 -22.53
N LYS A 203 -16.78 2.85 -23.42
CA LYS A 203 -15.58 3.70 -23.46
C LYS A 203 -15.52 4.85 -22.43
N ASP A 204 -16.62 5.22 -21.76
CA ASP A 204 -16.69 6.54 -21.08
C ASP A 204 -16.76 6.55 -19.54
N ARG A 205 -17.38 5.55 -18.89
CA ARG A 205 -17.54 5.55 -17.41
C ARG A 205 -16.26 5.13 -16.68
N VAL A 206 -15.49 4.26 -17.33
CA VAL A 206 -14.25 3.63 -16.89
C VAL A 206 -13.17 4.69 -16.59
N ASN A 207 -12.91 5.62 -17.51
CA ASN A 207 -11.82 6.60 -17.36
C ASN A 207 -11.93 7.47 -16.09
N LYS A 208 -13.15 7.86 -15.69
CA LYS A 208 -13.37 8.72 -14.52
C LYS A 208 -12.96 8.04 -13.20
N GLU A 209 -13.24 6.75 -13.06
CA GLU A 209 -12.91 5.98 -11.86
C GLU A 209 -11.40 5.68 -11.77
N TYR A 210 -10.73 5.42 -12.90
CA TYR A 210 -9.27 5.26 -12.89
C TYR A 210 -8.54 6.56 -12.56
N PHE A 211 -9.00 7.69 -13.09
CA PHE A 211 -8.46 8.99 -12.69
C PHE A 211 -8.71 9.28 -11.21
N LEU A 212 -9.81 8.81 -10.62
CA LEU A 212 -10.03 8.93 -9.18
C LEU A 212 -8.99 8.16 -8.36
N ALA A 213 -8.58 6.96 -8.79
CA ALA A 213 -7.52 6.21 -8.10
C ALA A 213 -6.17 6.94 -8.13
N VAL A 214 -5.80 7.51 -9.28
CA VAL A 214 -4.58 8.32 -9.38
C VAL A 214 -4.73 9.60 -8.57
N ASN A 215 -5.88 10.28 -8.62
CA ASN A 215 -6.12 11.48 -7.83
C ASN A 215 -6.04 11.21 -6.32
N ASN A 216 -6.47 10.05 -5.85
CA ASN A 216 -6.31 9.65 -4.45
C ASN A 216 -4.82 9.44 -4.08
N LEU A 217 -4.03 8.87 -4.99
CA LEU A 217 -2.57 8.79 -4.81
C LEU A 217 -1.94 10.19 -4.78
N GLU A 218 -2.36 11.10 -5.65
CA GLU A 218 -1.87 12.48 -5.67
C GLU A 218 -2.27 13.27 -4.42
N GLU A 219 -3.52 13.15 -3.95
CA GLU A 219 -3.97 13.71 -2.67
C GLU A 219 -3.13 13.17 -1.52
N TYR A 220 -2.88 11.85 -1.49
CA TYR A 220 -2.04 11.22 -0.48
C TYR A 220 -0.61 11.76 -0.49
N MET A 221 0.03 11.84 -1.66
CA MET A 221 1.38 12.39 -1.81
C MET A 221 1.46 13.87 -1.40
N TRP A 222 0.44 14.65 -1.75
CA TRP A 222 0.34 16.05 -1.33
C TRP A 222 0.20 16.17 0.19
N LEU A 223 -0.68 15.37 0.81
CA LEU A 223 -0.86 15.35 2.27
C LEU A 223 0.43 14.92 2.99
N LEU A 224 1.16 13.93 2.47
CA LEU A 224 2.46 13.53 3.02
C LEU A 224 3.43 14.72 3.01
N ASN A 225 3.51 15.45 1.91
CA ASN A 225 4.37 16.63 1.80
C ASN A 225 3.92 17.78 2.71
N GLU A 226 2.63 17.93 3.00
CA GLU A 226 2.11 18.93 3.95
C GLU A 226 2.42 18.58 5.41
N VAL A 227 2.32 17.30 5.78
CA VAL A 227 2.45 16.84 7.18
C VAL A 227 3.90 16.55 7.55
N PHE A 228 4.66 15.92 6.64
CA PHE A 228 6.05 15.49 6.83
C PHE A 228 6.95 15.98 5.67
N PRO A 229 7.05 17.30 5.42
CA PRO A 229 7.79 17.83 4.26
C PRO A 229 9.27 17.41 4.22
N ASP A 230 9.88 17.22 5.40
CA ASP A 230 11.30 16.91 5.53
C ASP A 230 11.61 15.42 5.29
N GLU A 231 10.58 14.58 5.20
CA GLU A 231 10.68 13.14 4.92
C GLU A 231 10.46 12.79 3.44
N ILE A 232 10.15 13.80 2.59
CA ILE A 232 9.79 13.57 1.19
C ILE A 232 11.03 13.51 0.31
N HIS A 233 11.18 12.39 -0.39
CA HIS A 233 12.24 12.20 -1.37
C HIS A 233 11.68 12.10 -2.79
N LYS A 234 12.08 13.02 -3.66
CA LYS A 234 11.47 13.17 -5.00
C LYS A 234 12.30 12.56 -6.13
N ASN A 235 13.56 12.24 -5.89
CA ASN A 235 14.52 11.93 -6.96
C ASN A 235 14.70 10.43 -7.24
N GLY A 236 13.92 9.56 -6.58
CA GLY A 236 13.88 8.11 -6.87
C GLY A 236 15.11 7.29 -6.49
N ASP A 237 16.18 7.92 -6.00
CA ASP A 237 17.35 7.24 -5.43
C ASP A 237 17.04 6.55 -4.09
N ILE A 238 15.98 7.01 -3.43
CA ILE A 238 15.43 6.51 -2.17
C ILE A 238 13.90 6.57 -2.24
N MET A 239 13.23 5.81 -1.37
CA MET A 239 11.77 5.75 -1.32
C MET A 239 11.18 7.13 -1.00
N PHE A 240 9.98 7.41 -1.51
CA PHE A 240 9.30 8.71 -1.35
C PHE A 240 9.14 9.14 0.11
N ILE A 241 8.88 8.16 0.98
CA ILE A 241 8.97 8.24 2.44
C ILE A 241 9.69 6.98 2.92
N SER A 242 10.28 7.02 4.13
CA SER A 242 10.86 5.83 4.76
C SER A 242 9.82 4.73 4.96
N ARG A 243 10.28 3.47 5.00
CA ARG A 243 9.39 2.32 5.29
C ARG A 243 8.79 2.44 6.68
N GLU A 244 9.55 2.92 7.64
CA GLU A 244 9.16 3.10 9.03
C GLU A 244 8.05 4.16 9.16
N LEU A 245 8.13 5.24 8.39
CA LEU A 245 7.06 6.25 8.34
C LEU A 245 5.78 5.68 7.73
N ASP A 246 5.88 4.95 6.62
CA ASP A 246 4.72 4.31 6.01
C ASP A 246 4.05 3.29 6.95
N GLN A 247 4.84 2.45 7.64
CA GLN A 247 4.36 1.51 8.64
C GLN A 247 3.65 2.23 9.80
N ALA A 248 4.24 3.31 10.31
CA ALA A 248 3.65 4.14 11.36
C ALA A 248 2.33 4.78 10.90
N LEU A 249 2.26 5.29 9.67
CA LEU A 249 1.04 5.85 9.08
C LEU A 249 -0.04 4.78 8.94
N TRP A 250 0.31 3.59 8.45
CA TRP A 250 -0.62 2.48 8.32
C TRP A 250 -1.21 2.09 9.69
N VAL A 251 -0.37 1.91 10.71
CA VAL A 251 -0.80 1.63 12.09
C VAL A 251 -1.71 2.75 12.61
N TYR A 252 -1.27 4.00 12.50
CA TYR A 252 -2.03 5.14 13.01
C TYR A 252 -3.38 5.29 12.30
N GLY A 253 -3.48 4.90 11.03
CA GLY A 253 -4.74 4.89 10.29
C GLY A 253 -5.83 4.02 10.93
N HIS A 254 -5.46 3.05 11.77
CA HIS A 254 -6.37 2.21 12.56
C HIS A 254 -6.63 2.74 13.98
N ALA A 255 -5.96 3.82 14.39
CA ALA A 255 -6.08 4.34 15.75
C ALA A 255 -7.46 4.95 16.01
N ILE A 256 -7.96 4.76 17.24
CA ILE A 256 -9.24 5.33 17.69
C ILE A 256 -9.07 6.71 18.35
N ARG A 257 -7.83 7.15 18.54
CA ARG A 257 -7.50 8.40 19.22
C ARG A 257 -6.69 9.30 18.30
N LYS A 258 -6.83 10.61 18.49
CA LYS A 258 -5.95 11.60 17.90
C LYS A 258 -4.54 11.43 18.50
N TRP A 259 -3.50 11.60 17.67
CA TRP A 259 -2.14 11.69 18.18
C TRP A 259 -2.01 12.97 19.05
N PRO A 260 -1.60 12.86 20.32
CA PRO A 260 -1.43 14.02 21.21
C PRO A 260 -0.20 14.85 20.82
N PHE A 261 -0.22 15.45 19.64
CA PHE A 261 0.69 16.54 19.33
C PHE A 261 0.11 17.80 19.98
N GLU A 262 0.70 18.23 21.09
CA GLU A 262 0.59 19.62 21.52
C GLU A 262 1.40 20.44 20.51
N GLU A 263 0.76 21.45 19.91
CA GLU A 263 1.49 22.39 19.04
C GLU A 263 2.70 22.90 19.82
N SER A 264 3.91 22.60 19.35
CA SER A 264 5.13 23.20 19.86
C SER A 264 4.92 24.72 19.89
N LYS A 265 4.81 25.29 21.09
CA LYS A 265 4.69 26.75 21.30
C LYS A 265 5.91 27.48 20.76
#